data_AF-V2QGZ9-F1
#
_entry.id   AF-V2QGZ9-F1
#
_cell.length_a   1.000
_cell.length_b   1.000
_cell.length_c   1.000
_cell.angle_alpha   90.00
_cell.angle_beta   90.00
_cell.angle_gamma   90.00
#
_symmetry.space_group_name_H-M   'P 1'
#
loop_
_entity.id
_entity.type
_entity.pdbx_description
1 polymer ?
#
loop_
_entity_poly.entity_id
_entity_poly.type
_entity_poly.pdbx_seq_one_letter_code
_entity_poly.pdbx_strand_id
1 'polypeptide(L)'
;MKKILMYLLLVFITAGLCFAASSKEEITQDLNLYNSDINPKIVDALSKIEQEMVEIDNIIEGKSKKDIKTIIKIVDNQVQTIEKHMNAQAPKIKTPEVKKYHNVTLAYIKLRNNFLKDVADVFTKKGKVDEKDKEILTNKYAGEFDRLNKENAEALKVLMEVIHPAPAGNTAK
;
A
#
# COMPACT_ATOMS: atom_id res chain seq x y z
N MET A 1 21.63 4.73 2.09
CA MET A 1 20.45 3.89 1.78
C MET A 1 19.37 3.86 2.87
N LYS A 2 19.48 4.63 3.97
CA LYS A 2 18.58 4.53 5.15
C LYS A 2 17.16 5.13 5.02
N LYS A 3 16.76 5.64 3.85
CA LYS A 3 15.46 6.33 3.70
C LYS A 3 14.59 5.84 2.55
N ILE A 4 15.09 4.94 1.69
CA ILE A 4 14.38 4.53 0.46
C ILE A 4 13.08 3.76 0.80
N LEU A 5 13.11 2.90 1.83
CA LEU A 5 11.91 2.19 2.29
C LEU A 5 10.83 3.16 2.81
N MET A 6 11.26 4.21 3.53
CA MET A 6 10.42 5.25 4.13
C MET A 6 9.88 6.24 3.07
N TYR A 7 10.65 6.51 2.01
CA TYR A 7 10.17 7.33 0.89
C TYR A 7 9.16 6.57 0.00
N LEU A 8 9.29 5.24 -0.13
CA LEU A 8 8.26 4.39 -0.75
C LEU A 8 6.97 4.31 0.08
N LEU A 9 7.03 4.59 1.39
CA LEU A 9 5.88 4.65 2.30
C LEU A 9 5.05 5.94 2.16
N LEU A 10 5.66 7.07 1.79
CA LEU A 10 5.06 8.40 1.95
C LEU A 10 4.42 9.01 0.70
N VAL A 11 4.81 8.59 -0.51
CA VAL A 11 4.37 9.27 -1.75
C VAL A 11 2.91 8.97 -2.12
N PHE A 12 2.28 7.94 -1.54
CA PHE A 12 0.93 7.52 -1.93
C PHE A 12 -0.19 7.88 -0.95
N ILE A 13 0.12 8.44 0.23
CA ILE A 13 -0.87 8.61 1.32
C ILE A 13 -1.46 10.04 1.37
N THR A 14 -0.74 11.06 0.89
CA THR A 14 -1.10 12.47 1.18
C THR A 14 -1.71 13.25 0.03
N ALA A 15 -1.82 12.71 -1.18
CA ALA A 15 -2.57 13.34 -2.27
C ALA A 15 -4.07 13.09 -2.06
N GLY A 16 -4.63 13.70 -1.01
CA GLY A 16 -6.07 13.84 -0.85
C GLY A 16 -6.62 14.61 -2.05
N LEU A 17 -7.22 13.88 -2.99
CA LEU A 17 -7.87 14.47 -4.14
C LEU A 17 -9.08 15.26 -3.66
N CYS A 18 -8.93 16.56 -3.57
CA CYS A 18 -10.01 17.50 -3.31
C CYS A 18 -10.84 17.58 -4.59
N PHE A 19 -12.04 16.99 -4.59
CA PHE A 19 -12.87 16.85 -5.79
C PHE A 19 -13.76 18.08 -6.01
N ALA A 20 -13.57 18.76 -7.15
CA ALA A 20 -14.56 19.66 -7.72
C ALA A 20 -15.67 18.82 -8.39
N ALA A 21 -16.92 19.07 -8.00
CA ALA A 21 -18.08 18.35 -8.49
C ALA A 21 -18.22 18.50 -10.03
N SER A 22 -17.87 17.45 -10.78
CA SER A 22 -18.24 17.34 -12.18
C SER A 22 -18.73 15.92 -12.54
N SER A 23 -19.95 15.88 -13.07
CA SER A 23 -20.62 14.91 -13.96
C SER A 23 -20.59 13.37 -13.77
N LYS A 24 -19.89 12.77 -12.79
CA LYS A 24 -19.99 11.31 -12.52
C LYS A 24 -20.22 11.01 -11.04
N GLU A 25 -21.45 11.26 -10.60
CA GLU A 25 -21.88 11.16 -9.20
C GLU A 25 -21.53 9.81 -8.55
N GLU A 26 -21.65 8.70 -9.28
CA GLU A 26 -21.33 7.36 -8.77
C GLU A 26 -19.83 7.16 -8.46
N ILE A 27 -18.93 7.71 -9.28
CA ILE A 27 -17.47 7.61 -9.07
C ILE A 27 -17.06 8.47 -7.88
N THR A 28 -17.63 9.67 -7.76
CA THR A 28 -17.42 10.55 -6.60
C THR A 28 -17.94 9.89 -5.31
N GLN A 29 -19.09 9.20 -5.35
CA GLN A 29 -19.62 8.46 -4.21
C GLN A 29 -18.73 7.28 -3.81
N ASP A 30 -18.26 6.48 -4.77
CA ASP A 30 -17.32 5.38 -4.51
C ASP A 30 -15.98 5.88 -3.96
N LEU A 31 -15.48 7.01 -4.45
CA LEU A 31 -14.27 7.64 -3.94
C LEU A 31 -14.47 8.24 -2.54
N ASN A 32 -15.65 8.80 -2.25
CA ASN A 32 -15.99 9.24 -0.90
C ASN A 32 -16.02 8.07 0.08
N LEU A 33 -16.67 6.97 -0.27
CA LEU A 33 -16.62 5.72 0.50
C LEU A 33 -15.17 5.25 0.70
N TYR A 34 -14.36 5.30 -0.36
CA TYR A 34 -12.96 4.91 -0.29
C TYR A 34 -12.18 5.81 0.69
N ASN A 35 -12.36 7.12 0.62
CA ASN A 35 -11.62 8.09 1.42
C ASN A 35 -12.11 8.20 2.87
N SER A 36 -13.40 7.98 3.14
CA SER A 36 -13.98 8.10 4.48
C SER A 36 -13.91 6.81 5.27
N ASP A 37 -14.11 5.66 4.62
CA ASP A 37 -14.33 4.40 5.32
C ASP A 37 -13.17 3.42 5.13
N ILE A 38 -12.59 3.38 3.92
CA ILE A 38 -11.53 2.41 3.57
C ILE A 38 -10.16 2.97 3.96
N ASN A 39 -9.81 4.15 3.45
CA ASN A 39 -8.47 4.71 3.55
C ASN A 39 -8.02 4.98 4.98
N PRO A 40 -8.84 5.51 5.91
CA PRO A 40 -8.39 5.80 7.27
C PRO A 40 -7.93 4.54 8.03
N LYS A 41 -8.59 3.39 7.80
CA LYS A 41 -8.17 2.12 8.40
C LYS A 41 -6.91 1.55 7.77
N ILE A 42 -6.73 1.76 6.46
CA ILE A 42 -5.48 1.40 5.78
C ILE A 42 -4.32 2.23 6.34
N VAL A 43 -4.49 3.56 6.42
CA VAL A 43 -3.48 4.48 6.93
C VAL A 43 -3.10 4.17 8.37
N ASP A 44 -4.08 3.99 9.27
CA ASP A 44 -3.83 3.63 10.68
C ASP A 44 -3.03 2.32 10.80
N ALA A 45 -3.43 1.28 10.07
CA ALA A 45 -2.74 0.00 10.10
C ALA A 45 -1.34 0.07 9.47
N LEU A 46 -1.14 0.85 8.39
CA LEU A 46 0.17 1.08 7.78
C LEU A 46 1.10 1.86 8.72
N SER A 47 0.60 2.87 9.44
CA SER A 47 1.39 3.60 10.44
C SER A 47 1.85 2.68 11.58
N LYS A 48 0.99 1.74 12.02
CA LYS A 48 1.38 0.72 13.01
C LYS A 48 2.44 -0.22 12.46
N ILE A 49 2.29 -0.68 11.21
CA ILE A 49 3.30 -1.50 10.53
C ILE A 49 4.64 -0.76 10.43
N GLU A 50 4.64 0.53 10.11
CA GLU A 50 5.85 1.34 10.02
C GLU A 50 6.56 1.45 11.38
N GLN A 51 5.83 1.66 12.47
CA GLN A 51 6.39 1.65 13.83
C GLN A 51 7.04 0.29 14.16
N GLU A 52 6.37 -0.81 13.82
CA GLU A 52 6.90 -2.15 14.02
C GLU A 52 8.14 -2.42 13.14
N MET A 53 8.20 -1.86 11.93
CA MET A 53 9.40 -1.96 11.08
C MET A 53 10.60 -1.21 11.67
N VAL A 54 10.38 -0.04 12.27
CA VAL A 54 11.44 0.68 13.01
C VAL A 54 11.94 -0.16 14.19
N GLU A 55 11.06 -0.88 14.88
CA GLU A 55 11.46 -1.80 15.94
C GLU A 55 12.27 -2.99 15.41
N ILE A 56 11.94 -3.52 14.22
CA ILE A 56 12.76 -4.55 13.56
C ILE A 56 14.18 -4.04 13.30
N ASP A 57 14.31 -2.83 12.75
CA ASP A 57 15.61 -2.21 12.53
C ASP A 57 16.38 -2.03 13.85
N ASN A 58 15.71 -1.60 14.91
CA ASN A 58 16.31 -1.50 16.24
C ASN A 58 16.76 -2.85 16.81
N ILE A 59 16.02 -3.93 16.57
CA ILE A 59 16.43 -5.30 16.95
C ILE A 59 17.68 -5.72 16.17
N ILE A 60 17.69 -5.51 14.85
CA ILE A 60 18.83 -5.83 13.98
C ILE A 60 20.08 -5.05 14.41
N GLU A 61 19.92 -3.79 14.82
CA GLU A 61 21.00 -2.95 15.34
C GLU A 61 21.36 -3.24 16.82
N GLY A 62 20.72 -4.23 17.47
CA GLY A 62 20.99 -4.63 18.86
C GLY A 62 20.48 -3.65 19.91
N LYS A 63 19.64 -2.68 19.52
CA LYS A 63 19.07 -1.62 20.38
C LYS A 63 17.78 -2.04 21.07
N SER A 64 17.14 -3.11 20.62
CA SER A 64 15.91 -3.65 21.19
C SER A 64 16.05 -5.15 21.44
N LYS A 65 15.50 -5.62 22.57
CA LYS A 65 15.46 -7.04 22.95
C LYS A 65 14.12 -7.70 22.62
N LYS A 66 13.20 -6.98 21.96
CA LYS A 66 11.92 -7.54 21.54
C LYS A 66 12.15 -8.70 20.56
N ASP A 67 11.28 -9.69 20.63
CA ASP A 67 11.30 -10.81 19.69
C ASP A 67 10.73 -10.37 18.35
N ILE A 68 11.56 -10.47 17.30
CA ILE A 68 11.17 -10.16 15.93
C ILE A 68 9.93 -10.96 15.50
N LYS A 69 9.74 -12.20 16.00
CA LYS A 69 8.56 -13.01 15.67
C LYS A 69 7.28 -12.40 16.22
N THR A 70 7.34 -11.79 17.40
CA THR A 70 6.19 -11.10 17.99
C THR A 70 5.81 -9.89 17.15
N ILE A 71 6.81 -9.12 16.72
CA ILE A 71 6.60 -7.95 15.87
C ILE A 71 5.99 -8.34 14.52
N ILE A 72 6.49 -9.41 13.90
CA ILE A 72 5.99 -9.90 12.62
C ILE A 72 4.56 -10.44 12.74
N LYS A 73 4.21 -11.05 13.87
CA LYS A 73 2.83 -11.44 14.16
C LYS A 73 1.91 -10.21 14.29
N ILE A 74 2.40 -9.12 14.87
CA ILE A 74 1.65 -7.85 14.93
C ILE A 74 1.43 -7.31 13.52
N VAL A 75 2.48 -7.24 12.70
CA VAL A 75 2.39 -6.81 11.29
C VAL A 75 1.40 -7.67 10.51
N ASP A 76 1.48 -9.00 10.63
CA ASP A 76 0.56 -9.91 9.94
C ASP A 76 -0.90 -9.70 10.37
N ASN A 77 -1.15 -9.53 11.66
CA ASN A 77 -2.49 -9.22 12.18
C ASN A 77 -3.03 -7.89 11.64
N GLN A 78 -2.18 -6.86 11.51
CA GLN A 78 -2.58 -5.58 10.90
C GLN A 78 -2.93 -5.77 9.43
N VAL A 79 -2.13 -6.51 8.66
CA VAL A 79 -2.40 -6.80 7.24
C VAL A 79 -3.70 -7.59 7.08
N GLN A 80 -3.93 -8.62 7.90
CA GLN A 80 -5.19 -9.37 7.88
C GLN A 80 -6.40 -8.49 8.23
N THR A 81 -6.23 -7.51 9.13
CA THR A 81 -7.27 -6.55 9.47
C THR A 81 -7.59 -5.64 8.29
N ILE A 82 -6.57 -5.14 7.59
CA ILE A 82 -6.74 -4.38 6.35
C ILE A 82 -7.48 -5.21 5.30
N GLU A 83 -7.02 -6.45 5.06
CA GLU A 83 -7.61 -7.33 4.06
C GLU A 83 -9.09 -7.60 4.34
N LYS A 84 -9.44 -7.96 5.57
CA LYS A 84 -10.83 -8.18 5.98
C LYS A 84 -11.67 -6.93 5.77
N HIS A 85 -11.16 -5.76 6.16
CA HIS A 85 -11.88 -4.50 5.99
C HIS A 85 -12.07 -4.14 4.52
N MET A 86 -11.02 -4.23 3.70
CA MET A 86 -11.09 -3.97 2.27
C MET A 86 -12.08 -4.90 1.57
N ASN A 87 -11.98 -6.22 1.81
CA ASN A 87 -12.89 -7.21 1.22
C ASN A 87 -14.35 -6.99 1.65
N ALA A 88 -14.60 -6.54 2.89
CA ALA A 88 -15.95 -6.24 3.36
C ALA A 88 -16.57 -5.01 2.66
N GLN A 89 -15.73 -4.07 2.19
CA GLN A 89 -16.19 -2.87 1.48
C GLN A 89 -16.21 -3.05 -0.04
N ALA A 90 -15.49 -4.04 -0.58
CA ALA A 90 -15.42 -4.31 -2.02
C ALA A 90 -16.79 -4.43 -2.73
N PRO A 91 -17.84 -5.04 -2.15
CA PRO A 91 -19.16 -5.10 -2.79
C PRO A 91 -19.88 -3.74 -2.89
N LYS A 92 -19.46 -2.75 -2.10
CA LYS A 92 -20.05 -1.39 -2.12
C LYS A 92 -19.44 -0.50 -3.20
N ILE A 93 -18.27 -0.86 -3.72
CA ILE A 93 -17.60 -0.16 -4.83
C ILE A 93 -18.22 -0.64 -6.13
N LYS A 94 -18.92 0.24 -6.84
CA LYS A 94 -19.66 -0.11 -8.06
C LYS A 94 -18.86 0.14 -9.34
N THR A 95 -17.97 1.12 -9.31
CA THR A 95 -17.28 1.63 -10.49
C THR A 95 -16.03 0.81 -10.79
N PRO A 96 -15.82 0.38 -12.05
CA PRO A 96 -14.66 -0.43 -12.44
C PRO A 96 -13.32 0.23 -12.10
N GLU A 97 -13.23 1.55 -12.20
CA GLU A 97 -12.02 2.33 -11.95
C GLU A 97 -11.62 2.29 -10.48
N VAL A 98 -12.57 2.57 -9.57
CA VAL A 98 -12.32 2.51 -8.12
C VAL A 98 -12.10 1.07 -7.68
N LYS A 99 -12.75 0.10 -8.31
CA LYS A 99 -12.51 -1.33 -8.06
C LYS A 99 -11.11 -1.78 -8.50
N LYS A 100 -10.60 -1.30 -9.64
CA LYS A 100 -9.21 -1.56 -10.08
C LYS A 100 -8.23 -0.98 -9.05
N TYR A 101 -8.42 0.26 -8.62
CA TYR A 101 -7.57 0.91 -7.61
C TYR A 101 -7.60 0.18 -6.26
N HIS A 102 -8.79 -0.23 -5.81
CA HIS A 102 -8.97 -1.05 -4.61
C HIS A 102 -8.16 -2.35 -4.66
N ASN A 103 -8.30 -3.10 -5.76
CA ASN A 103 -7.64 -4.40 -5.93
C ASN A 103 -6.12 -4.27 -5.99
N VAL A 104 -5.60 -3.28 -6.71
CA VAL A 104 -4.16 -3.02 -6.79
C VAL A 104 -3.61 -2.61 -5.43
N THR A 105 -4.33 -1.77 -4.68
CA THR A 105 -3.95 -1.38 -3.32
C THR A 105 -3.85 -2.60 -2.40
N LEU A 106 -4.86 -3.47 -2.42
CA LEU A 106 -4.86 -4.70 -1.61
C LEU A 106 -3.70 -5.63 -1.99
N ALA A 107 -3.42 -5.79 -3.29
CA ALA A 107 -2.31 -6.60 -3.77
C ALA A 107 -0.96 -6.06 -3.28
N TYR A 108 -0.78 -4.74 -3.26
CA TYR A 108 0.45 -4.09 -2.77
C TYR A 108 0.70 -4.38 -1.29
N ILE A 109 -0.35 -4.28 -0.47
CA ILE A 109 -0.29 -4.53 0.97
C ILE A 109 0.06 -6.00 1.25
N LYS A 110 -0.54 -6.94 0.51
CA LYS A 110 -0.24 -8.37 0.60
C LYS A 110 1.21 -8.69 0.19
N LEU A 111 1.68 -8.10 -0.90
CA LEU A 111 3.05 -8.32 -1.38
C LEU A 111 4.08 -7.84 -0.34
N ARG A 112 3.85 -6.66 0.25
CA ARG A 112 4.67 -6.15 1.36
C ARG A 112 4.69 -7.09 2.56
N ASN A 113 3.54 -7.61 2.97
CA ASN A 113 3.48 -8.56 4.09
C ASN A 113 4.32 -9.81 3.81
N ASN A 114 4.23 -10.35 2.59
CA ASN A 114 5.02 -11.51 2.19
C ASN A 114 6.52 -11.21 2.24
N PHE A 115 6.95 -10.04 1.74
CA PHE A 115 8.35 -9.62 1.83
C PHE A 115 8.82 -9.53 3.29
N LEU A 116 8.03 -8.92 4.18
CA LEU A 116 8.39 -8.80 5.60
C LEU A 116 8.47 -10.16 6.31
N LYS A 117 7.57 -11.09 5.99
CA LYS A 117 7.62 -12.48 6.51
C LYS A 117 8.90 -13.19 6.09
N ASP A 118 9.29 -13.05 4.82
CA ASP A 118 10.53 -13.65 4.33
C ASP A 118 11.78 -13.05 4.99
N VAL A 119 11.82 -11.72 5.18
CA VAL A 119 12.89 -11.05 5.94
C VAL A 119 12.99 -11.61 7.36
N ALA A 120 11.85 -11.76 8.03
CA ALA A 120 11.77 -12.30 9.38
C ALA A 120 12.20 -13.76 9.50
N ASP A 121 11.86 -14.58 8.51
CA ASP A 121 12.27 -15.98 8.44
C ASP A 121 13.79 -16.09 8.29
N VAL A 122 14.40 -15.25 7.45
CA VAL A 122 15.86 -15.18 7.32
C VAL A 122 16.49 -14.79 8.65
N PHE A 123 16.01 -13.71 9.27
CA PHE A 123 16.53 -13.24 10.55
C PHE A 123 16.36 -14.32 11.65
N THR A 124 15.21 -14.97 11.73
CA THR A 124 14.94 -16.02 12.72
C THR A 124 15.90 -17.20 12.58
N LYS A 125 16.25 -17.57 11.34
CA LYS A 125 17.15 -18.69 11.06
C LYS A 125 18.62 -18.34 11.32
N LYS A 126 19.03 -17.11 11.04
CA LYS A 126 20.44 -16.69 11.03
C LYS A 126 20.86 -15.76 12.18
N GLY A 127 19.89 -15.18 12.89
CA GLY A 127 20.08 -14.09 13.85
C GLY A 127 20.42 -12.72 13.22
N LYS A 128 20.51 -12.63 11.89
CA LYS A 128 20.79 -11.39 11.13
C LYS A 128 20.29 -11.50 9.68
N VAL A 129 20.20 -10.36 9.00
CA VAL A 129 19.95 -10.27 7.55
C VAL A 129 21.15 -9.58 6.89
N ASP A 130 21.94 -10.34 6.14
CA ASP A 130 23.14 -9.82 5.47
C ASP A 130 22.83 -9.21 4.08
N GLU A 131 23.82 -8.59 3.45
CA GLU A 131 23.62 -7.95 2.13
C GLU A 131 23.21 -8.95 1.04
N LYS A 132 23.70 -10.20 1.11
CA LYS A 132 23.32 -11.24 0.16
C LYS A 132 21.86 -11.62 0.33
N ASP A 133 21.38 -11.71 1.56
CA ASP A 133 19.96 -11.95 1.84
C ASP A 133 19.08 -10.81 1.32
N LYS A 134 19.52 -9.55 1.50
CA LYS A 134 18.80 -8.38 0.97
C LYS A 134 18.70 -8.40 -0.55
N GLU A 135 19.79 -8.75 -1.23
CA GLU A 135 19.82 -8.88 -2.69
C GLU A 135 18.88 -9.98 -3.18
N ILE A 136 18.94 -11.17 -2.56
CA ILE A 136 18.04 -12.30 -2.89
C ILE A 136 16.57 -11.89 -2.72
N LEU A 137 16.23 -11.28 -1.58
CA LEU A 137 14.86 -10.85 -1.31
C LEU A 137 14.43 -9.73 -2.25
N THR A 138 15.30 -8.78 -2.55
CA THR A 138 14.98 -7.70 -3.50
C THR A 138 14.70 -8.27 -4.89
N ASN A 139 15.58 -9.15 -5.39
CA ASN A 139 15.41 -9.78 -6.70
C ASN A 139 14.15 -10.66 -6.77
N LYS A 140 13.82 -11.37 -5.67
CA LYS A 140 12.60 -12.18 -5.59
C LYS A 140 11.32 -11.35 -5.76
N TYR A 141 11.29 -10.13 -5.23
CA TYR A 141 10.06 -9.31 -5.18
C TYR A 141 10.03 -8.15 -6.19
N ALA A 142 11.17 -7.76 -6.76
CA ALA A 142 11.29 -6.58 -7.64
C ALA A 142 10.31 -6.59 -8.80
N GLY A 143 10.24 -7.70 -9.55
CA GLY A 143 9.36 -7.78 -10.72
C GLY A 143 7.88 -7.60 -10.40
N GLU A 144 7.44 -8.12 -9.25
CA GLU A 144 6.03 -8.00 -8.83
C GLU A 144 5.73 -6.61 -8.28
N PHE A 145 6.66 -5.99 -7.55
CA PHE A 145 6.56 -4.58 -7.17
C PHE A 145 6.49 -3.68 -8.40
N ASP A 146 7.34 -3.91 -9.41
CA ASP A 146 7.34 -3.13 -10.66
C ASP A 146 6.03 -3.28 -11.42
N ARG A 147 5.48 -4.49 -11.50
CA ARG A 147 4.17 -4.75 -12.11
C ARG A 147 3.08 -3.97 -11.39
N LEU A 148 2.99 -4.10 -10.07
CA LEU A 148 1.97 -3.41 -9.27
C LEU A 148 2.13 -1.89 -9.28
N ASN A 149 3.37 -1.37 -9.32
CA ASN A 149 3.64 0.06 -9.44
C ASN A 149 3.09 0.62 -10.76
N LYS A 150 3.28 -0.11 -11.87
CA LYS A 150 2.73 0.28 -13.18
C LYS A 150 1.20 0.25 -13.17
N GLU A 151 0.60 -0.81 -12.64
CA GLU A 151 -0.85 -0.94 -12.54
C GLU A 151 -1.48 0.13 -11.64
N ASN A 152 -0.81 0.49 -10.54
CA ASN A 152 -1.27 1.53 -9.64
C ASN A 152 -1.20 2.91 -10.29
N ALA A 153 -0.09 3.23 -10.96
CA ALA A 153 0.06 4.49 -11.69
C ALA A 153 -0.99 4.62 -12.80
N GLU A 154 -1.28 3.54 -13.52
CA GLU A 154 -2.33 3.51 -14.53
C GLU A 154 -3.73 3.69 -13.92
N ALA A 155 -4.04 2.98 -12.83
CA ALA A 155 -5.32 3.10 -12.14
C ALA A 155 -5.55 4.53 -11.62
N LEU A 156 -4.52 5.14 -11.03
CA LEU A 156 -4.56 6.53 -10.57
C LEU A 156 -4.75 7.51 -11.73
N LYS A 157 -4.04 7.30 -12.85
CA LYS A 157 -4.19 8.13 -14.05
C LYS A 157 -5.63 8.09 -14.57
N VAL A 158 -6.20 6.89 -14.72
CA VAL A 158 -7.58 6.71 -15.19
C VAL A 158 -8.57 7.37 -14.23
N LEU A 159 -8.40 7.20 -12.92
CA LEU A 159 -9.23 7.88 -11.92
C LEU A 159 -9.15 9.41 -12.08
N MET A 160 -7.93 9.95 -12.20
CA MET A 160 -7.73 11.39 -12.36
C MET A 160 -8.35 11.96 -13.64
N GLU A 161 -8.21 11.27 -14.77
CA GLU A 161 -8.82 11.67 -16.05
C GLU A 161 -10.34 11.66 -16.00
N VAL A 162 -10.91 10.73 -15.24
CA VAL A 162 -12.36 10.59 -15.09
C VAL A 162 -12.97 11.66 -14.19
N ILE A 163 -12.22 12.11 -13.19
CA ILE A 163 -12.62 13.11 -12.18
C ILE A 163 -12.38 14.53 -12.69
N HIS A 164 -11.25 14.73 -13.36
CA HIS A 164 -10.87 15.99 -14.00
C HIS A 164 -10.74 15.75 -15.50
N PRO A 165 -11.87 15.57 -16.22
CA PRO A 165 -11.82 15.44 -17.66
C PRO A 165 -11.13 16.67 -18.24
N ALA A 166 -10.19 16.44 -19.16
CA ALA A 166 -9.56 17.53 -19.88
C ALA A 166 -10.65 18.44 -20.46
N PRO A 167 -10.47 19.78 -20.43
CA PRO A 167 -11.45 20.69 -21.01
C PRO A 167 -11.73 20.23 -22.43
N ALA A 168 -13.01 20.02 -22.75
CA ALA A 168 -13.43 19.66 -24.10
C ALA A 168 -12.78 20.65 -25.05
N GLY A 169 -11.80 20.19 -25.82
CA GLY A 169 -11.14 21.04 -26.80
C GLY A 169 -12.22 21.65 -27.65
N ASN A 170 -12.25 22.98 -27.73
CA ASN A 170 -13.17 23.72 -28.58
C ASN A 170 -13.02 23.21 -30.03
N THR A 171 -13.78 22.19 -30.40
CA THR A 171 -14.15 21.93 -31.79
C THR A 171 -15.29 22.87 -32.12
N ALA A 172 -15.01 24.18 -32.05
CA ALA A 172 -15.80 25.17 -32.76
C ALA A 172 -15.33 25.09 -34.22
N LYS A 173 -16.18 24.50 -35.06
CA LYS A 173 -16.09 24.60 -36.53
C LYS A 173 -16.36 26.03 -36.96
#